data_AF-A0A924A7H7-F1
#
_entry.id   AF-A0A924A7H7-F1
#
_cell.length_a   1.000
_cell.length_b   1.000
_cell.length_c   1.000
_cell.angle_alpha   90.00
_cell.angle_beta   90.00
_cell.angle_gamma   90.00
#
_symmetry.space_group_name_H-M   'P 1'
#
loop_
_entity.id
_entity.type
_entity.pdbx_description
1 polymer ?
#
loop_
_entity_poly.entity_id
_entity_poly.type
_entity_poly.pdbx_seq_one_letter_code
_entity_poly.pdbx_strand_id
1 'polypeptide(L)' 'MQHNTAFERLVNIMDELREKCPWDKKQTIQSLRQLTIEETYELTDAITNNDYKGIKEEL' A
#
# COMPACT_ATOMS: atom_id res chain seq x y z
N MET A 1 5.72 -19.69 13.18
CA MET A 1 5.12 -18.38 12.89
C MET A 1 4.03 -18.63 11.85
N GLN A 2 2.87 -18.03 12.00
CA GLN A 2 1.75 -18.26 11.09
C GLN A 2 2.13 -17.70 9.71
N HIS A 3 2.35 -18.56 8.72
CA HIS A 3 2.61 -18.16 7.35
C HIS A 3 1.32 -17.58 6.76
N ASN A 4 1.18 -16.26 6.77
CA ASN A 4 0.06 -15.58 6.14
C ASN A 4 0.34 -15.51 4.63
N THR A 5 -0.06 -16.56 3.92
CA THR A 5 0.26 -16.77 2.49
C THR A 5 -0.12 -15.59 1.59
N ALA A 6 -1.15 -14.83 1.95
CA ALA A 6 -1.55 -13.62 1.23
C ALA A 6 -0.54 -12.46 1.41
N PHE A 7 -0.03 -12.29 2.63
CA PHE A 7 0.99 -11.27 2.91
C PHE A 7 2.32 -11.62 2.24
N GLU A 8 2.73 -12.89 2.26
CA GLU A 8 3.93 -13.35 1.54
C GLU A 8 3.79 -13.12 0.03
N ARG A 9 2.61 -13.36 -0.54
CA ARG A 9 2.33 -13.04 -1.94
C ARG A 9 2.46 -11.54 -2.22
N LEU A 10 1.97 -10.68 -1.32
CA LEU A 10 2.11 -9.22 -1.46
C LEU A 10 3.58 -8.78 -1.45
N VAL A 11 4.40 -9.32 -0.54
CA VAL A 11 5.84 -9.02 -0.48
C VAL A 11 6.54 -9.47 -1.76
N ASN A 12 6.24 -10.66 -2.28
CA ASN A 12 6.82 -11.14 -3.53
C ASN A 12 6.44 -10.25 -4.73
N ILE A 13 5.21 -9.74 -4.78
CA ILE A 13 4.77 -8.79 -5.82
C ILE A 13 5.56 -7.48 -5.70
N MET A 14 5.75 -6.96 -4.48
CA MET A 14 6.52 -5.74 -4.24
C MET A 14 7.98 -5.88 -4.70
N ASP A 15 8.61 -7.02 -4.42
CA ASP A 15 9.97 -7.31 -4.87
C ASP A 15 10.06 -7.36 -6.40
N GLU A 16 9.12 -8.04 -7.07
CA GLU A 16 9.06 -8.10 -8.53
C GLU A 16 8.90 -6.71 -9.17
N LEU A 17 8.01 -5.88 -8.61
CA LEU A 17 7.80 -4.51 -9.09
C LEU A 17 9.06 -3.65 -8.92
N ARG A 18 9.70 -3.70 -7.74
CA ARG A 18 10.94 -2.95 -7.49
C ARG A 18 12.10 -3.39 -8.39
N GLU A 19 12.11 -4.64 -8.85
CA GLU A 19 13.10 -5.13 -9.81
C GLU A 19 12.79 -4.72 -11.25
N LYS A 20 11.54 -4.94 -11.70
CA LYS A 20 11.16 -4.90 -13.12
C LYS A 20 10.48 -3.60 -13.57
N CYS A 21 9.77 -2.91 -12.68
CA CYS A 21 9.03 -1.70 -13.03
C CYS A 21 9.93 -0.44 -12.90
N PRO A 22 10.13 0.34 -13.98
CA PRO A 22 10.96 1.54 -13.93
C PRO A 22 10.46 2.60 -12.95
N TRP A 23 9.15 2.68 -12.71
CA TRP A 23 8.58 3.64 -11.78
C TRP A 23 8.77 3.23 -10.32
N ASP A 24 8.60 1.95 -9.98
CA ASP A 24 8.80 1.44 -8.62
C ASP A 24 10.29 1.46 -8.24
N LYS A 25 11.15 1.08 -9.20
CA LYS A 25 12.60 1.04 -9.00
C LYS A 25 13.21 2.40 -8.65
N LYS A 26 12.64 3.50 -9.13
CA LYS A 26 13.13 4.87 -8.84
C LYS A 26 12.59 5.44 -7.53
N GLN A 27 11.64 4.78 -6.86
CA GLN A 27 11.04 5.31 -5.63
C GLN A 27 12.01 5.27 -4.45
N THR A 28 11.96 6.31 -3.63
CA THR A 28 12.66 6.41 -2.35
C THR A 28 11.64 6.63 -1.23
N ILE A 29 12.07 6.51 0.03
CA ILE A 29 11.18 6.82 1.15
C ILE A 29 10.72 8.29 1.12
N GLN A 30 11.54 9.19 0.57
CA GLN A 30 11.20 10.60 0.40
C GLN A 30 10.14 10.81 -0.69
N SER A 31 10.19 10.08 -1.81
CA SER A 31 9.19 10.21 -2.87
C SER A 31 7.85 9.58 -2.47
N LEU A 32 7.89 8.44 -1.77
CA LEU A 32 6.69 7.74 -1.30
C LEU A 32 5.96 8.47 -0.18
N ARG A 33 6.64 9.33 0.60
CA ARG A 33 6.04 10.07 1.72
C ARG A 33 4.73 10.77 1.37
N GLN A 34 4.67 11.41 0.21
CA GLN A 34 3.47 12.14 -0.22
C GLN A 34 2.29 11.18 -0.42
N LEU A 35 2.53 10.08 -1.14
CA LEU A 35 1.51 9.03 -1.37
C LEU A 35 1.06 8.43 -0.03
N THR A 36 1.98 8.12 0.88
CA THR A 36 1.60 7.61 2.21
C THR A 36 0.70 8.58 2.98
N ILE A 37 0.92 9.89 2.87
CA ILE A 37 0.07 10.89 3.50
C ILE A 37 -1.31 10.91 2.83
N GLU A 38 -1.37 10.91 1.50
CA GLU A 38 -2.62 10.91 0.73
C GLU A 38 -3.52 9.73 1.11
N GLU A 39 -3.00 8.51 1.04
CA GLU A 39 -3.72 7.27 1.40
C GLU A 39 -4.19 7.28 2.88
N THR A 40 -3.43 7.91 3.78
CA THR A 40 -3.84 8.05 5.19
C THR A 40 -5.04 9.00 5.34
N TYR A 41 -5.10 10.05 4.52
CA TYR A 41 -6.26 10.94 4.48
C TYR A 41 -7.47 10.24 3.86
N GLU A 42 -7.29 9.47 2.79
CA GLU A 42 -8.37 8.68 2.17
C GLU A 42 -8.94 7.64 3.16
N LEU A 43 -8.07 6.95 3.91
CA LEU A 43 -8.49 6.07 4.99
C LEU A 43 -9.27 6.82 6.08
N THR A 44 -8.81 8.02 6.46
CA THR A 44 -9.50 8.86 7.47
C THR A 44 -10.89 9.26 7.00
N ASP A 45 -11.05 9.60 5.72
CA ASP A 45 -12.34 9.95 5.12
C ASP A 45 -13.26 8.73 5.05
N ALA A 46 -12.76 7.56 4.67
CA ALA A 46 -13.53 6.32 4.66
C ALA A 46 -14.05 5.96 6.06
N ILE A 47 -13.20 6.11 7.09
CA ILE A 47 -13.58 5.93 8.51
C ILE A 47 -14.67 6.93 8.90
N THR A 48 -14.48 8.22 8.58
CA THR A 48 -15.43 9.28 8.93
C THR A 48 -16.81 9.04 8.31
N ASN A 49 -16.85 8.48 7.11
CA ASN A 49 -18.07 8.16 6.39
C ASN A 49 -18.68 6.78 6.74
N ASN A 50 -18.08 6.02 7.68
CA ASN A 50 -18.44 4.62 7.96
C ASN A 50 -18.45 3.73 6.71
N ASP A 51 -17.59 4.02 5.73
CA ASP A 51 -17.47 3.25 4.51
C ASP A 51 -16.51 2.07 4.71
N TYR A 52 -17.06 0.94 5.16
CA TYR A 52 -16.30 -0.30 5.35
C TYR A 52 -15.70 -0.86 4.05
N LYS A 53 -16.23 -0.49 2.88
CA LYS A 53 -15.64 -0.90 1.61
C LYS A 53 -14.38 -0.08 1.35
N GLY A 54 -14.44 1.24 1.50
CA GLY A 54 -13.28 2.13 1.41
C GLY A 54 -12.19 1.77 2.43
N ILE A 55 -12.55 1.53 3.70
CA ILE A 55 -11.59 1.12 4.74
C ILE A 55 -10.81 -0.15 4.34
N LYS A 56 -11.47 -1.09 3.66
CA LYS A 56 -10.83 -2.32 3.18
C LYS A 56 -9.95 -2.08 1.95
N GLU A 57 -10.23 -1.05 1.16
CA GLU A 57 -9.44 -0.70 -0.03
C GLU A 57 -8.13 -0.02 0.37
N GLU A 58 -8.15 0.86 1.38
CA GLU A 58 -6.95 1.58 1.84
C GLU A 58 -6.03 0.79 2.80
N LEU A 59 -6.39 -0.46 3.16
CA LEU A 59 -5.64 -1.35 4.06
C LEU A 59 -5.17 -2.65 3.39
#